data_AF-A0A2W1JYD4-F1
#
_entry.id   AF-A0A2W1JYD4-F1
#
_cell.length_a   1.000
_cell.length_b   1.000
_cell.length_c   1.000
_cell.angle_alpha   90.00
_cell.angle_beta   90.00
_cell.angle_gamma   90.00
#
_symmetry.space_group_name_H-M   'P 1'
#
loop_
_entity.id
_entity.type
_entity.pdbx_description
1 polymer ?
#
loop_
_entity_poly.entity_id
_entity_poly.type
_entity_poly.pdbx_seq_one_letter_code
_entity_poly.pdbx_strand_id
1 'polypeptide(L)'
;MFAKVYPFLGSIKLAVPLLSAIATILIGATFYETQVGSAAVQQLIYKSPWFGALMLMLAVNLGVSALSRYPWKGARKIGFALAHLGLIVLIAGSAAVIHLGAEGMLVLRTDGPPQHQLSTEGDMLEVAQWGQEPQQTLLRVNPDQSVSPAQFNGLSLLGYRDHVVETIQFAEGGAVPNRAVQLQLNSDRMGQSTQVWLADFPRAYRQTTLGPAQLELVQAEDDQQLQQLLSESQNSVLGRWGQMQIETRGKKQTLDVEQALDHPLKLDRDLQVTVSHVWPDFRLNNQSQPITISQELRNPVLGLEVQHSTGVERWYVFAQEGFDPVRTVLSGTELSPNINAQNLEITYQTAPLVADRLFRVVADSQGQIFYGLRSAQEFTSEPLVPGQPVQTGWADFQITLVNELTQAQVQRQVVPSDQEGSPGLLVTTPTGAEQWLPWGEPSELNDAAGAIFAFFSPRSLALPFDLGLEDFIVERNEGDESVAMWTSKVKLQDPHTGSVEHRDVWMNHPTWYQGWKIAQASWNPGDLNQSTLQVKREPLWVTALTWSGALLVVSGISTMFYGKHLGKYWRTMTSGPTERFVEEDAMAVSKASPLGAGRSEPLANSTVQVET
;
A
#
# COMPACT_ATOMS: atom_id res chain seq x y z
N MET A 1 2.13 -60.45 -3.00
CA MET A 1 2.52 -59.04 -2.74
C MET A 1 1.38 -58.24 -2.10
N PHE A 2 0.17 -58.22 -2.69
CA PHE A 2 -1.02 -57.52 -2.17
C PHE A 2 -1.39 -57.80 -0.70
N ALA A 3 -1.24 -59.04 -0.23
CA ALA A 3 -1.58 -59.42 1.15
C ALA A 3 -0.72 -58.75 2.24
N LYS A 4 0.47 -58.23 1.91
CA LYS A 4 1.35 -57.50 2.84
C LYS A 4 1.22 -55.98 2.72
N VAL A 5 0.87 -55.49 1.53
CA VAL A 5 0.77 -54.05 1.24
C VAL A 5 -0.48 -53.44 1.88
N TYR A 6 -1.63 -54.10 1.77
CA TYR A 6 -2.89 -53.62 2.35
C TYR A 6 -2.82 -53.36 3.86
N PRO A 7 -2.37 -54.30 4.72
CA PRO A 7 -2.29 -54.05 6.15
C PRO A 7 -1.21 -53.01 6.53
N PHE A 8 -0.16 -52.85 5.72
CA PHE A 8 0.84 -51.82 5.94
C PHE A 8 0.29 -50.41 5.69
N LEU A 9 -0.46 -50.23 4.59
CA LEU A 9 -1.06 -48.94 4.22
C LEU A 9 -2.03 -48.42 5.29
N GLY A 10 -2.78 -49.28 5.98
CA GLY A 10 -3.66 -48.90 7.09
C GLY A 10 -3.02 -48.93 8.48
N SER A 11 -1.71 -49.13 8.58
CA SER A 11 -1.04 -49.36 9.87
C SER A 11 -0.60 -48.07 10.58
N ILE A 12 -0.50 -48.16 11.91
CA ILE A 12 0.10 -47.11 12.76
C ILE A 12 1.58 -46.91 12.43
N LYS A 13 2.28 -47.96 11.95
CA LYS A 13 3.69 -47.90 11.55
C LYS A 13 3.94 -46.97 10.37
N LEU A 14 2.96 -46.77 9.50
CA LEU A 14 2.99 -45.77 8.44
C LEU A 14 2.45 -44.43 8.93
N ALA A 15 1.34 -44.44 9.69
CA ALA A 15 0.65 -43.23 10.12
C ALA A 15 1.51 -42.31 11.00
N VAL A 16 2.23 -42.86 11.99
CA VAL A 16 3.00 -42.04 12.95
C VAL A 16 4.17 -41.31 12.26
N PRO A 17 5.06 -41.98 11.50
CA PRO A 17 6.12 -41.28 10.77
C PRO A 17 5.57 -40.25 9.77
N LEU A 18 4.46 -40.58 9.09
CA LEU A 18 3.84 -39.68 8.12
C LEU A 18 3.30 -38.40 8.79
N LEU A 19 2.57 -38.53 9.90
CA LEU A 19 2.08 -37.40 10.67
C LEU A 19 3.22 -36.57 11.27
N SER A 20 4.26 -37.23 11.78
CA SER A 20 5.46 -36.55 12.28
C SER A 20 6.17 -35.77 11.17
N ALA A 21 6.33 -36.35 9.98
CA ALA A 21 6.92 -35.66 8.84
C ALA A 21 6.10 -34.44 8.42
N ILE A 22 4.78 -34.59 8.27
CA ILE A 22 3.88 -33.48 7.95
C ILE A 22 3.98 -32.39 9.02
N ALA A 23 3.94 -32.74 10.30
CA ALA A 23 4.07 -31.76 11.38
C ALA A 23 5.41 -31.01 11.35
N THR A 24 6.54 -31.71 11.13
CA THR A 24 7.86 -31.08 10.99
C THR A 24 7.92 -30.15 9.79
N ILE A 25 7.33 -30.54 8.66
CA ILE A 25 7.24 -29.70 7.46
C ILE A 25 6.43 -28.44 7.74
N LEU A 26 5.27 -28.56 8.38
CA LEU A 26 4.41 -27.41 8.71
C LEU A 26 5.13 -26.43 9.65
N ILE A 27 5.80 -26.94 10.69
CA ILE A 27 6.61 -26.12 11.61
C ILE A 27 7.75 -25.42 10.86
N GLY A 28 8.49 -26.15 10.01
CA GLY A 28 9.56 -25.59 9.20
C GLY A 28 9.06 -24.54 8.19
N ALA A 29 7.91 -24.77 7.57
CA ALA A 29 7.27 -23.84 6.65
C ALA A 29 6.94 -22.50 7.33
N THR A 30 6.46 -22.53 8.58
CA THR A 30 6.20 -21.30 9.36
C THR A 30 7.48 -20.50 9.64
N PHE A 31 8.60 -21.17 9.96
CA PHE A 31 9.89 -20.47 10.14
C PHE A 31 10.50 -19.98 8.83
N TYR A 32 10.20 -20.65 7.73
CA TYR A 32 10.66 -20.24 6.41
C TYR A 32 9.83 -19.05 5.90
N GLU A 33 8.54 -19.01 6.19
CA GLU A 33 7.62 -17.92 5.85
C GLU A 33 8.08 -16.58 6.41
N THR A 34 8.67 -16.55 7.60
CA THR A 34 9.21 -15.30 8.17
C THR A 34 10.42 -14.75 7.42
N GLN A 35 11.07 -15.54 6.57
CA GLN A 35 12.25 -15.14 5.81
C GLN A 35 11.93 -14.78 4.35
N VAL A 36 11.04 -15.53 3.71
CA VAL A 36 10.75 -15.40 2.28
C VAL A 36 9.34 -14.93 1.95
N GLY A 37 8.49 -14.72 2.97
CA GLY A 37 7.11 -14.29 2.82
C GLY A 37 6.13 -15.42 2.48
N SER A 38 4.84 -15.16 2.71
CA SER A 38 3.77 -16.14 2.57
C SER A 38 3.60 -16.67 1.15
N ALA A 39 3.73 -15.82 0.14
CA ALA A 39 3.53 -16.21 -1.27
C ALA A 39 4.56 -17.28 -1.71
N ALA A 40 5.84 -17.10 -1.39
CA ALA A 40 6.88 -18.06 -1.72
C ALA A 40 6.65 -19.43 -1.06
N VAL A 41 6.27 -19.43 0.22
CA VAL A 41 5.99 -20.68 0.96
C VAL A 41 4.76 -21.40 0.43
N GLN A 42 3.71 -20.66 0.05
CA GLN A 42 2.53 -21.23 -0.60
C GLN A 42 2.91 -22.02 -1.85
N GLN A 43 3.76 -21.48 -2.72
CA GLN A 43 4.13 -22.17 -3.96
C GLN A 43 5.11 -23.33 -3.74
N LEU A 44 6.14 -23.12 -2.91
CA LEU A 44 7.22 -24.08 -2.72
C LEU A 44 6.82 -25.29 -1.88
N ILE A 45 5.91 -25.08 -0.91
CA ILE A 45 5.51 -26.10 0.06
C ILE A 45 4.05 -26.49 -0.15
N TYR A 46 3.10 -25.60 0.15
CA TYR A 46 1.69 -25.98 0.28
C TYR A 46 1.01 -26.40 -1.04
N LYS A 47 1.27 -25.66 -2.12
CA LYS A 47 0.74 -25.90 -3.47
C LYS A 47 1.65 -26.83 -4.29
N SER A 48 2.70 -27.40 -3.68
CA SER A 48 3.68 -28.24 -4.38
C SER A 48 3.16 -29.67 -4.64
N PRO A 49 3.57 -30.32 -5.74
CA PRO A 49 3.17 -31.71 -6.02
C PRO A 49 3.67 -32.71 -4.96
N TRP A 50 4.83 -32.46 -4.35
CA TRP A 50 5.41 -33.36 -3.36
C TRP A 50 4.63 -33.31 -2.04
N PHE A 51 4.18 -32.14 -1.61
CA PHE A 51 3.33 -32.00 -0.43
C PHE A 51 1.94 -32.58 -0.69
N GLY A 52 1.40 -32.35 -1.90
CA GLY A 52 0.18 -33.01 -2.37
C GLY A 52 0.28 -34.55 -2.31
N ALA A 53 1.42 -35.13 -2.68
CA ALA A 53 1.65 -36.57 -2.56
C ALA A 53 1.64 -37.05 -1.10
N LEU A 54 2.21 -36.28 -0.15
CA LEU A 54 2.13 -36.60 1.29
C LEU A 54 0.70 -36.57 1.80
N MET A 55 -0.08 -35.56 1.41
CA MET A 55 -1.50 -35.45 1.77
C MET A 55 -2.33 -36.60 1.18
N LEU A 56 -2.03 -37.01 -0.05
CA LEU A 56 -2.64 -38.20 -0.67
C LEU A 56 -2.28 -39.48 0.07
N MET A 57 -1.01 -39.67 0.46
CA MET A 57 -0.59 -40.81 1.28
C MET A 57 -1.32 -40.85 2.62
N LEU A 58 -1.54 -39.69 3.25
CA LEU A 58 -2.31 -39.58 4.49
C LEU A 58 -3.78 -39.99 4.26
N ALA A 59 -4.41 -39.48 3.20
CA ALA A 59 -5.79 -39.84 2.86
C ALA A 59 -5.95 -41.35 2.61
N VAL A 60 -5.01 -41.98 1.89
CA VAL A 60 -5.00 -43.43 1.67
C VAL A 60 -4.81 -44.18 2.99
N ASN A 61 -3.90 -43.75 3.86
CA ASN A 61 -3.70 -44.36 5.17
C ASN A 61 -4.95 -44.31 6.04
N LEU A 62 -5.61 -43.16 6.12
CA LEU A 62 -6.87 -42.97 6.85
C LEU A 62 -7.98 -43.87 6.28
N GLY A 63 -8.10 -43.95 4.95
CA GLY A 63 -9.11 -44.75 4.26
C GLY A 63 -8.94 -46.25 4.51
N VAL A 64 -7.73 -46.78 4.34
CA VAL A 64 -7.44 -48.20 4.57
C VAL A 64 -7.57 -48.54 6.07
N SER A 65 -7.14 -47.65 6.97
CA SER A 65 -7.33 -47.81 8.41
C SER A 65 -8.81 -47.90 8.78
N ALA A 66 -9.66 -47.04 8.21
CA ALA A 66 -11.11 -47.07 8.41
C ALA A 66 -11.75 -48.37 7.89
N LEU A 67 -11.43 -48.76 6.65
CA LEU A 67 -11.98 -49.96 6.00
C LEU A 67 -11.53 -51.27 6.66
N SER A 68 -10.29 -51.33 7.16
CA SER A 68 -9.76 -52.52 7.87
C SER A 68 -10.55 -52.89 9.13
N ARG A 69 -11.35 -51.97 9.67
CA ARG A 69 -12.19 -52.17 10.87
C ARG A 69 -13.65 -52.49 10.54
N TYR A 70 -13.96 -52.71 9.27
CA TYR A 70 -15.27 -53.17 8.84
C TYR A 70 -15.52 -54.62 9.33
N PRO A 71 -16.75 -54.97 9.79
CA PRO A 71 -17.94 -54.14 9.88
C PRO A 71 -17.94 -53.19 11.09
N TRP A 72 -18.34 -51.93 10.87
CA TRP A 72 -18.41 -50.89 11.90
C TRP A 72 -19.62 -51.08 12.82
N LYS A 73 -19.55 -52.07 13.71
CA LYS A 73 -20.63 -52.34 14.68
C LYS A 73 -20.44 -51.49 15.94
N GLY A 74 -21.45 -50.68 16.25
CA GLY A 74 -21.54 -49.87 17.47
C GLY A 74 -20.99 -48.45 17.33
N ALA A 75 -21.51 -47.54 18.15
CA ALA A 75 -21.30 -46.09 18.04
C ALA A 75 -19.82 -45.67 17.96
N ARG A 76 -18.91 -46.32 18.72
CA ARG A 76 -17.47 -46.00 18.65
C ARG A 76 -16.84 -46.30 17.29
N LYS A 77 -17.18 -47.43 16.67
CA LYS A 77 -16.60 -47.83 15.38
C LYS A 77 -17.19 -47.02 14.23
N ILE A 78 -18.48 -46.70 14.31
CA ILE A 78 -19.17 -45.80 13.37
C ILE A 78 -18.59 -44.40 13.47
N GLY A 79 -18.45 -43.86 14.69
CA GLY A 79 -17.85 -42.55 14.93
C GLY A 79 -16.42 -42.46 14.42
N PHE A 80 -15.61 -43.50 14.66
CA PHE A 80 -14.25 -43.61 14.09
C PHE A 80 -14.26 -43.53 12.56
N ALA A 81 -15.12 -44.31 11.89
CA ALA A 81 -15.21 -44.33 10.43
C ALA A 81 -15.69 -42.99 9.85
N LEU A 82 -16.70 -42.36 10.47
CA LEU A 82 -17.21 -41.05 10.09
C LEU A 82 -16.13 -39.96 10.23
N ALA A 83 -15.38 -39.98 11.32
CA ALA A 83 -14.30 -39.00 11.53
C ALA A 83 -13.19 -39.13 10.48
N HIS A 84 -12.78 -40.36 10.13
CA HIS A 84 -11.77 -40.58 9.11
C HIS A 84 -12.28 -40.24 7.70
N LEU A 85 -13.55 -40.56 7.39
CA LEU A 85 -14.17 -40.14 6.15
C LEU A 85 -14.23 -38.61 6.05
N GLY A 86 -14.61 -37.93 7.12
CA GLY A 86 -14.62 -36.46 7.18
C GLY A 86 -13.24 -35.85 6.92
N LEU A 87 -12.18 -36.43 7.50
CA LEU A 87 -10.79 -35.99 7.23
C LEU A 87 -10.39 -36.20 5.76
N ILE A 88 -10.74 -37.34 5.15
CA ILE A 88 -10.46 -37.60 3.72
C ILE A 88 -11.20 -36.60 2.84
N VAL A 89 -12.47 -36.33 3.15
CA VAL A 89 -13.29 -35.33 2.46
C VAL A 89 -12.70 -33.93 2.59
N LEU A 90 -12.17 -33.56 3.77
CA LEU A 90 -11.47 -32.29 3.98
C LEU A 90 -10.17 -32.19 3.17
N ILE A 91 -9.36 -33.26 3.12
CA ILE A 91 -8.14 -33.29 2.31
C ILE A 91 -8.49 -33.11 0.83
N ALA A 92 -9.51 -33.83 0.33
CA ALA A 92 -9.97 -33.71 -1.05
C ALA A 92 -10.54 -32.32 -1.35
N GLY A 93 -11.33 -31.75 -0.43
CA GLY A 93 -11.88 -30.40 -0.55
C GLY A 93 -10.79 -29.32 -0.57
N SER A 94 -9.78 -29.42 0.29
CA SER A 94 -8.63 -28.51 0.30
C SER A 94 -7.84 -28.57 -1.00
N ALA A 95 -7.56 -29.78 -1.53
CA ALA A 95 -6.93 -29.92 -2.83
C ALA A 95 -7.77 -29.32 -3.97
N ALA A 96 -9.09 -29.50 -3.92
CA ALA A 96 -9.99 -28.89 -4.90
C ALA A 96 -10.01 -27.36 -4.82
N VAL A 97 -9.93 -26.76 -3.63
CA VAL A 97 -9.79 -25.29 -3.46
C VAL A 97 -8.50 -24.79 -4.11
N ILE A 98 -7.37 -25.50 -3.93
CA ILE A 98 -6.07 -25.10 -4.51
C ILE A 98 -6.10 -25.12 -6.05
N HIS A 99 -6.76 -26.11 -6.65
CA HIS A 99 -6.74 -26.31 -8.10
C HIS A 99 -7.89 -25.64 -8.87
N LEU A 100 -9.02 -25.39 -8.20
CA LEU A 100 -10.23 -24.85 -8.82
C LEU A 100 -10.65 -23.49 -8.29
N GLY A 101 -10.03 -23.04 -7.19
CA GLY A 101 -10.26 -21.72 -6.63
C GLY A 101 -9.59 -20.64 -7.48
N ALA A 102 -10.24 -19.48 -7.54
CA ALA A 102 -9.65 -18.24 -8.06
C ALA A 102 -9.59 -17.23 -6.92
N GLU A 103 -8.44 -16.59 -6.75
CA GLU A 103 -8.26 -15.54 -5.74
C GLU A 103 -7.37 -14.43 -6.30
N GLY A 104 -7.69 -13.20 -5.95
CA GLY A 104 -6.93 -12.03 -6.34
C GLY A 104 -7.28 -10.81 -5.49
N MET A 105 -6.46 -9.79 -5.67
CA MET A 105 -6.53 -8.49 -5.01
C MET A 105 -6.95 -7.46 -6.04
N LEU A 106 -7.80 -6.53 -5.63
CA LEU A 106 -8.26 -5.43 -6.45
C LEU A 106 -8.09 -4.13 -5.67
N VAL A 107 -7.27 -3.22 -6.18
CA VAL A 107 -7.14 -1.87 -5.64
C VAL A 107 -8.12 -0.98 -6.37
N LEU A 108 -9.06 -0.41 -5.63
CA LEU A 108 -10.08 0.48 -6.17
C LEU A 108 -9.90 1.88 -5.62
N ARG A 109 -10.32 2.87 -6.41
CA ARG A 109 -10.35 4.27 -6.01
C ARG A 109 -11.71 4.89 -6.26
N THR A 110 -12.12 5.85 -5.42
CA THR A 110 -13.38 6.60 -5.55
C THR A 110 -13.38 7.54 -6.76
N ASP A 111 -12.20 8.01 -7.17
CA ASP A 111 -11.96 8.84 -8.36
C ASP A 111 -11.67 8.00 -9.63
N GLY A 112 -11.63 6.67 -9.50
CA GLY A 112 -11.28 5.74 -10.57
C GLY A 112 -12.50 5.14 -11.27
N PRO A 113 -12.35 4.67 -12.53
CA PRO A 113 -13.38 3.88 -13.18
C PRO A 113 -13.57 2.52 -12.48
N PRO A 114 -14.75 1.90 -12.59
CA PRO A 114 -14.94 0.50 -12.21
C PRO A 114 -13.91 -0.41 -12.89
N GLN A 115 -13.44 -1.42 -12.16
CA GLN A 115 -12.43 -2.37 -12.64
C GLN A 115 -12.99 -3.79 -12.68
N HIS A 116 -12.54 -4.56 -13.66
CA HIS A 116 -12.85 -5.98 -13.80
C HIS A 116 -11.58 -6.84 -13.86
N GLN A 117 -10.39 -6.32 -13.55
CA GLN A 117 -9.15 -7.09 -13.60
C GLN A 117 -8.59 -7.28 -12.20
N LEU A 118 -8.52 -8.52 -11.75
CA LEU A 118 -7.93 -8.91 -10.48
C LEU A 118 -6.43 -9.14 -10.63
N SER A 119 -5.63 -8.57 -9.74
CA SER A 119 -4.24 -8.96 -9.56
C SER A 119 -4.20 -10.29 -8.79
N THR A 120 -3.70 -11.33 -9.42
CA THR A 120 -3.61 -12.68 -8.84
C THR A 120 -2.17 -13.04 -8.51
N GLU A 121 -1.99 -14.14 -7.78
CA GLU A 121 -0.65 -14.59 -7.37
C GLU A 121 0.21 -14.98 -8.58
N GLY A 122 1.43 -14.44 -8.64
CA GLY A 122 2.44 -14.68 -9.66
C GLY A 122 2.63 -13.49 -10.61
N ASP A 123 3.78 -13.46 -11.28
CA ASP A 123 4.10 -12.42 -12.26
C ASP A 123 3.92 -12.93 -13.69
N MET A 124 3.72 -11.98 -14.60
CA MET A 124 3.54 -12.20 -16.02
C MET A 124 4.44 -11.26 -16.80
N LEU A 125 4.92 -11.75 -17.94
CA LEU A 125 5.54 -10.94 -18.97
C LEU A 125 4.65 -10.95 -20.21
N GLU A 126 4.21 -9.77 -20.63
CA GLU A 126 3.64 -9.55 -21.95
C GLU A 126 4.69 -8.95 -22.88
N VAL A 127 4.79 -9.45 -24.11
CA VAL A 127 5.66 -8.91 -25.15
C VAL A 127 4.84 -8.66 -26.40
N ALA A 128 4.81 -7.41 -26.84
CA ALA A 128 4.17 -6.97 -28.07
C ALA A 128 5.22 -6.44 -29.04
N GLN A 129 5.09 -6.85 -30.30
CA GLN A 129 5.91 -6.37 -31.41
C GLN A 129 5.00 -5.84 -32.50
N TRP A 130 5.46 -4.83 -33.24
CA TRP A 130 4.66 -4.22 -34.30
C TRP A 130 4.19 -5.26 -35.33
N GLY A 131 2.88 -5.30 -35.59
CA GLY A 131 2.27 -6.21 -36.55
C GLY A 131 2.11 -7.66 -36.06
N GLN A 132 2.38 -7.95 -34.78
CA GLN A 132 2.09 -9.23 -34.15
C GLN A 132 1.11 -9.07 -32.98
N GLU A 133 0.32 -10.10 -32.72
CA GLU A 133 -0.51 -10.16 -31.52
C GLU A 133 0.38 -10.25 -30.27
N PRO A 134 0.08 -9.48 -29.20
CA PRO A 134 0.79 -9.59 -27.93
C PRO A 134 0.77 -11.03 -27.40
N GLN A 135 1.92 -11.49 -26.91
CA GLN A 135 2.04 -12.79 -26.27
C GLN A 135 2.37 -12.63 -24.80
N GLN A 136 1.81 -13.50 -23.97
CA GLN A 136 1.99 -13.47 -22.52
C GLN A 136 2.56 -14.80 -22.02
N THR A 137 3.43 -14.74 -20.99
CA THR A 137 3.87 -15.91 -20.23
C THR A 137 3.84 -15.63 -18.74
N LEU A 138 3.54 -16.65 -17.95
CA LEU A 138 3.76 -16.61 -16.52
C LEU A 138 5.25 -16.73 -16.23
N LEU A 139 5.71 -15.97 -15.24
CA LEU A 139 7.08 -16.00 -14.75
C LEU A 139 7.13 -16.76 -13.44
N ARG A 140 8.14 -17.63 -13.31
CA ARG A 140 8.50 -18.24 -12.04
C ARG A 140 9.91 -17.80 -11.66
N VAL A 141 10.02 -17.12 -10.52
CA VAL A 141 11.30 -16.75 -9.92
C VAL A 141 11.83 -17.96 -9.14
N ASN A 142 13.03 -18.43 -9.49
CA ASN A 142 13.72 -19.48 -8.77
C ASN A 142 14.49 -18.88 -7.57
N PRO A 143 14.88 -19.70 -6.57
CA PRO A 143 15.61 -19.19 -5.39
C PRO A 143 16.95 -18.51 -5.68
N ASP A 144 17.56 -18.78 -6.83
CA ASP A 144 18.78 -18.13 -7.32
C ASP A 144 18.52 -16.84 -8.11
N GLN A 145 17.28 -16.33 -8.08
CA GLN A 145 16.79 -15.16 -8.80
C GLN A 145 16.78 -15.33 -10.34
N SER A 146 17.03 -16.53 -10.86
CA SER A 146 16.76 -16.83 -12.27
C SER A 146 15.26 -16.93 -12.53
N VAL A 147 14.83 -16.70 -13.76
CA VAL A 147 13.41 -16.70 -14.13
C VAL A 147 13.13 -17.81 -15.14
N SER A 148 11.96 -18.44 -15.01
CA SER A 148 11.45 -19.43 -15.96
C SER A 148 10.14 -18.94 -16.60
N PRO A 149 10.00 -19.00 -17.95
CA PRO A 149 10.98 -19.49 -18.92
C PRO A 149 12.22 -18.58 -19.04
N ALA A 150 13.36 -19.12 -19.47
CA ALA A 150 14.60 -18.33 -19.65
C ALA A 150 14.59 -17.51 -20.96
N GLN A 151 13.66 -17.81 -21.88
CA GLN A 151 13.49 -17.08 -23.13
C GLN A 151 11.99 -16.99 -23.44
N PHE A 152 11.57 -15.83 -23.97
CA PHE A 152 10.18 -15.61 -24.36
C PHE A 152 10.08 -14.54 -25.45
N ASN A 153 9.38 -14.86 -26.54
CA ASN A 153 9.09 -13.95 -27.66
C ASN A 153 10.31 -13.13 -28.15
N GLY A 154 11.48 -13.78 -28.27
CA GLY A 154 12.74 -13.16 -28.72
C GLY A 154 13.59 -12.55 -27.60
N LEU A 155 13.05 -12.36 -26.40
CA LEU A 155 13.79 -11.86 -25.24
C LEU A 155 14.44 -13.01 -24.47
N SER A 156 15.66 -12.80 -23.98
CA SER A 156 16.26 -13.65 -22.95
C SER A 156 15.98 -13.06 -21.57
N LEU A 157 15.47 -13.86 -20.65
CA LEU A 157 15.11 -13.44 -19.29
C LEU A 157 16.24 -13.87 -18.35
N LEU A 158 17.09 -12.91 -17.96
CA LEU A 158 18.36 -13.20 -17.29
C LEU A 158 18.21 -13.32 -15.78
N GLY A 159 17.32 -12.55 -15.17
CA GLY A 159 17.15 -12.57 -13.73
C GLY A 159 16.13 -11.58 -13.20
N TYR A 160 15.87 -11.69 -11.91
CA TYR A 160 14.89 -10.90 -11.18
C TYR A 160 15.54 -10.20 -9.97
N ARG A 161 15.02 -9.04 -9.60
CA ARG A 161 15.40 -8.31 -8.37
C ARG A 161 14.14 -7.85 -7.66
N ASP A 162 14.11 -7.99 -6.34
CA ASP A 162 13.00 -7.50 -5.52
C ASP A 162 12.96 -5.97 -5.43
N HIS A 163 14.12 -5.32 -5.60
CA HIS A 163 14.27 -3.89 -5.47
C HIS A 163 15.06 -3.31 -6.65
N VAL A 164 14.33 -2.70 -7.56
CA VAL A 164 14.84 -1.77 -8.55
C VAL A 164 14.25 -0.39 -8.29
N VAL A 165 15.02 0.64 -8.62
CA VAL A 165 14.59 2.03 -8.53
C VAL A 165 14.75 2.68 -9.90
N GLU A 166 13.80 3.55 -10.23
CA GLU A 166 13.91 4.39 -11.40
C GLU A 166 14.87 5.55 -11.08
N THR A 167 15.93 5.66 -11.87
CA THR A 167 16.90 6.75 -11.80
C THR A 167 16.87 7.56 -13.08
N ILE A 168 17.15 8.85 -12.99
CA ILE A 168 17.29 9.70 -14.17
C ILE A 168 18.77 9.81 -14.51
N GLN A 169 19.07 9.55 -15.77
CA GLN A 169 20.31 9.91 -16.42
C GLN A 169 20.03 10.93 -17.52
N PHE A 170 21.09 11.58 -17.97
CA PHE A 170 21.03 12.55 -19.05
C PHE A 170 21.92 12.08 -20.19
N ALA A 171 21.41 12.19 -21.42
CA ALA A 171 22.16 11.93 -22.64
C ALA A 171 22.05 13.11 -23.60
N GLU A 172 23.02 13.29 -24.48
CA GLU A 172 22.97 14.35 -25.50
C GLU A 172 21.89 14.06 -26.56
N GLY A 173 21.29 15.09 -27.15
CA GLY A 173 20.39 14.96 -28.31
C GLY A 173 18.94 15.41 -28.09
N GLY A 174 18.67 16.13 -27.01
CA GLY A 174 17.38 16.78 -26.77
C GLY A 174 17.03 17.81 -27.85
N ALA A 175 15.74 17.92 -28.16
CA ALA A 175 15.25 18.87 -29.17
C ALA A 175 15.28 20.33 -28.71
N VAL A 176 15.41 20.56 -27.40
CA VAL A 176 15.42 21.89 -26.76
C VAL A 176 16.69 22.04 -25.92
N PRO A 177 17.17 23.28 -25.70
CA PRO A 177 18.24 23.55 -24.75
C PRO A 177 17.85 23.06 -23.35
N ASN A 178 18.70 22.22 -22.78
CA ASN A 178 18.57 21.71 -21.42
C ASN A 178 19.97 21.36 -20.96
N ARG A 179 20.60 22.23 -20.19
CA ARG A 179 21.98 21.97 -19.77
C ARG A 179 21.96 20.93 -18.66
N ALA A 180 22.87 19.96 -18.75
CA ALA A 180 23.14 19.04 -17.66
C ALA A 180 24.65 18.89 -17.46
N VAL A 181 25.10 18.88 -16.22
CA VAL A 181 26.49 18.66 -15.85
C VAL A 181 26.59 17.47 -14.91
N GLN A 182 27.58 16.62 -15.16
CA GLN A 182 27.90 15.49 -14.31
C GLN A 182 29.13 15.82 -13.47
N LEU A 183 28.95 15.86 -12.17
CA LEU A 183 30.01 16.11 -11.20
C LEU A 183 30.41 14.79 -10.54
N GLN A 184 31.71 14.55 -10.44
CA GLN A 184 32.27 13.44 -9.66
C GLN A 184 32.87 13.98 -8.39
N LEU A 185 32.46 13.39 -7.27
CA LEU A 185 32.92 13.74 -5.94
C LEU A 185 33.77 12.59 -5.41
N ASN A 186 35.03 12.89 -5.10
CA ASN A 186 36.01 11.94 -4.59
C ASN A 186 36.41 12.29 -3.16
N SER A 187 36.46 11.28 -2.28
CA SER A 187 37.06 11.39 -0.95
C SER A 187 37.98 10.18 -0.70
N ASP A 188 39.26 10.47 -0.47
CA ASP A 188 40.27 9.46 -0.15
C ASP A 188 39.97 8.79 1.19
N ARG A 189 39.41 9.54 2.16
CA ARG A 189 39.06 9.01 3.50
C ARG A 189 37.88 8.04 3.43
N MET A 190 36.91 8.28 2.56
CA MET A 190 35.76 7.39 2.37
C MET A 190 36.05 6.23 1.42
N GLY A 191 37.12 6.32 0.62
CA GLY A 191 37.44 5.31 -0.40
C GLY A 191 36.33 5.14 -1.45
N GLN A 192 35.50 6.17 -1.63
CA GLN A 192 34.33 6.16 -2.50
C GLN A 192 34.35 7.36 -3.44
N SER A 193 33.92 7.11 -4.67
CA SER A 193 33.63 8.12 -5.68
C SER A 193 32.15 8.08 -5.97
N THR A 194 31.47 9.22 -5.87
CA THR A 194 30.06 9.33 -6.22
C THR A 194 29.89 10.30 -7.38
N GLN A 195 28.93 10.03 -8.25
CA GLN A 195 28.59 10.89 -9.38
C GLN A 195 27.21 11.48 -9.18
N VAL A 196 27.08 12.76 -9.50
CA VAL A 196 25.88 13.54 -9.31
C VAL A 196 25.58 14.31 -10.60
N TRP A 197 24.35 14.24 -11.06
CA TRP A 197 23.86 15.07 -12.14
C TRP A 197 23.19 16.33 -11.60
N LEU A 198 23.52 17.46 -12.21
CA LEU A 198 22.74 18.69 -12.11
C LEU A 198 22.21 19.04 -13.49
N ALA A 199 20.96 19.51 -13.59
CA ALA A 199 20.36 19.87 -14.87
C ALA A 199 19.31 21.00 -14.74
N ASP A 200 19.13 21.77 -15.81
CA ASP A 200 18.10 22.83 -15.86
C ASP A 200 16.68 22.26 -15.74
N PHE A 201 16.46 21.10 -16.37
CA PHE A 201 15.22 20.34 -16.30
C PHE A 201 15.47 18.83 -16.20
N PRO A 202 14.71 18.11 -15.34
CA PRO A 202 13.63 18.62 -14.50
C PRO A 202 14.16 19.46 -13.32
N ARG A 203 13.37 20.44 -12.85
CA ARG A 203 13.81 21.42 -11.83
C ARG A 203 14.39 20.81 -10.56
N ALA A 204 13.96 19.59 -10.20
CA ALA A 204 14.48 18.83 -9.07
C ALA A 204 15.99 18.55 -9.17
N TYR A 205 16.57 18.57 -10.37
CA TYR A 205 18.00 18.35 -10.61
C TYR A 205 18.78 19.65 -10.73
N ARG A 206 18.16 20.83 -10.58
CA ARG A 206 18.93 22.09 -10.54
C ARG A 206 19.80 22.19 -9.30
N GLN A 207 19.40 21.54 -8.22
CA GLN A 207 20.13 21.53 -6.97
C GLN A 207 20.00 20.19 -6.28
N THR A 208 21.03 19.82 -5.52
CA THR A 208 21.02 18.65 -4.64
C THR A 208 21.91 18.90 -3.44
N THR A 209 21.74 18.09 -2.40
CA THR A 209 22.54 18.16 -1.18
C THR A 209 23.41 16.92 -1.02
N LEU A 210 24.63 17.12 -0.53
CA LEU A 210 25.54 16.08 -0.09
C LEU A 210 25.93 16.35 1.36
N GLY A 211 25.20 15.75 2.30
CA GLY A 211 25.31 16.10 3.71
C GLY A 211 24.98 17.58 3.92
N PRO A 212 25.87 18.38 4.54
CA PRO A 212 25.67 19.83 4.69
C PRO A 212 26.00 20.64 3.42
N ALA A 213 26.64 20.04 2.40
CA ALA A 213 27.01 20.75 1.19
C ALA A 213 25.85 20.82 0.19
N GLN A 214 25.67 21.97 -0.45
CA GLN A 214 24.73 22.18 -1.53
C GLN A 214 25.48 22.28 -2.87
N LEU A 215 24.94 21.58 -3.87
CA LEU A 215 25.40 21.60 -5.25
C LEU A 215 24.27 22.18 -6.09
N GLU A 216 24.55 23.16 -6.95
CA GLU A 216 23.52 23.75 -7.81
C GLU A 216 24.05 24.14 -9.19
N LEU A 217 23.16 24.15 -10.18
CA LEU A 217 23.39 24.62 -11.54
C LEU A 217 22.51 25.84 -11.80
N VAL A 218 23.14 26.94 -12.22
CA VAL A 218 22.47 28.20 -12.54
C VAL A 218 22.94 28.69 -13.91
N GLN A 219 22.01 29.17 -14.72
CA GLN A 219 22.32 29.86 -15.97
C GLN A 219 22.23 31.37 -15.76
N ALA A 220 23.28 32.10 -16.12
CA ALA A 220 23.30 33.56 -16.09
C ALA A 220 22.64 34.12 -17.37
N GLU A 221 21.71 35.04 -17.19
CA GLU A 221 21.00 35.75 -18.27
C GLU A 221 21.89 36.80 -18.93
N ASP A 222 22.77 37.45 -18.15
CA ASP A 222 23.69 38.47 -18.60
C ASP A 222 25.01 38.48 -17.79
N ASP A 223 25.98 39.27 -18.26
CA ASP A 223 27.31 39.40 -17.64
C ASP A 223 27.23 39.98 -16.22
N GLN A 224 26.23 40.82 -15.92
CA GLN A 224 26.05 41.41 -14.60
C GLN A 224 25.61 40.33 -13.61
N GLN A 225 24.66 39.48 -13.99
CA GLN A 225 24.19 38.36 -13.21
C GLN A 225 25.28 37.30 -13.06
N LEU A 226 26.08 37.06 -14.11
CA LEU A 226 27.25 36.17 -14.03
C LEU A 226 28.21 36.64 -12.92
N GLN A 227 28.60 37.92 -12.93
CA GLN A 227 29.48 38.48 -11.90
C GLN A 227 28.85 38.40 -10.50
N GLN A 228 27.54 38.62 -10.39
CA GLN A 228 26.83 38.49 -9.12
C GLN A 228 26.86 37.04 -8.61
N LEU A 229 26.57 36.05 -9.47
CA LEU A 229 26.55 34.63 -9.13
C LEU A 229 27.93 34.08 -8.77
N LEU A 230 28.99 34.68 -9.32
CA LEU A 230 30.40 34.34 -9.06
C LEU A 230 31.03 35.18 -7.93
N SER A 231 30.23 35.94 -7.18
CA SER A 231 30.70 36.74 -6.04
C SER A 231 30.02 36.32 -4.74
N GLU A 232 30.71 36.50 -3.60
CA GLU A 232 30.17 36.19 -2.28
C GLU A 232 29.01 37.12 -1.86
N SER A 233 28.94 38.32 -2.44
CA SER A 233 28.03 39.39 -2.02
C SER A 233 26.57 39.06 -2.35
N GLN A 234 25.75 38.70 -1.37
CA GLN A 234 24.99 39.64 -0.53
C GLN A 234 24.39 40.81 -1.33
N ASN A 235 23.31 40.53 -2.07
CA ASN A 235 22.36 41.57 -2.46
C ASN A 235 21.00 41.22 -1.89
N SER A 236 20.85 41.49 -0.60
CA SER A 236 19.78 42.35 -0.14
C SER A 236 20.01 42.57 1.35
N VAL A 237 20.18 43.83 1.76
CA VAL A 237 20.08 44.22 3.17
C VAL A 237 18.59 44.10 3.53
N LEU A 238 18.12 42.87 3.59
CA LEU A 238 16.88 42.52 4.22
C LEU A 238 17.17 42.52 5.71
N GLY A 239 16.35 43.19 6.52
CA GLY A 239 16.48 43.09 7.97
C GLY A 239 16.40 41.65 8.43
N ARG A 240 16.64 41.41 9.72
CA ARG A 240 16.71 40.07 10.31
C ARG A 240 15.55 39.16 9.88
N TRP A 241 14.37 39.75 9.70
CA TRP A 241 13.14 39.06 9.35
C TRP A 241 12.70 39.23 7.91
N GLY A 242 13.52 39.74 7.01
CA GLY A 242 13.11 39.97 5.63
C GLY A 242 12.42 41.32 5.40
N GLN A 243 11.88 41.50 4.20
CA GLN A 243 11.03 42.61 3.83
C GLN A 243 9.68 42.09 3.35
N MET A 244 8.63 42.87 3.62
CA MET A 244 7.31 42.64 3.06
C MET A 244 6.99 43.75 2.07
N GLN A 245 6.40 43.38 0.94
CA GLN A 245 5.90 44.31 -0.04
C GLN A 245 4.38 44.27 0.00
N ILE A 246 3.76 45.42 0.26
CA ILE A 246 2.32 45.60 0.20
C ILE A 246 2.00 46.35 -1.09
N GLU A 247 1.12 45.79 -1.90
CA GLU A 247 0.48 46.48 -3.00
C GLU A 247 -0.99 46.74 -2.65
N THR A 248 -1.44 47.97 -2.85
CA THR A 248 -2.84 48.37 -2.69
C THR A 248 -3.17 49.43 -3.71
N ARG A 249 -4.22 49.22 -4.51
CA ARG A 249 -4.63 50.12 -5.61
C ARG A 249 -3.48 50.52 -6.55
N GLY A 250 -2.57 49.58 -6.84
CA GLY A 250 -1.40 49.81 -7.71
C GLY A 250 -0.28 50.63 -7.09
N LYS A 251 -0.36 51.00 -5.80
CA LYS A 251 0.76 51.56 -5.05
C LYS A 251 1.49 50.43 -4.31
N LYS A 252 2.78 50.31 -4.61
CA LYS A 252 3.69 49.37 -3.94
C LYS A 252 4.45 50.07 -2.83
N GLN A 253 4.46 49.48 -1.65
CA GLN A 253 5.26 49.91 -0.51
C GLN A 253 6.05 48.72 0.03
N THR A 254 7.37 48.90 0.14
CA THR A 254 8.26 47.90 0.75
C THR A 254 8.59 48.32 2.17
N LEU A 255 8.48 47.39 3.11
CA LEU A 255 8.71 47.61 4.53
C LEU A 255 9.64 46.54 5.07
N ASP A 256 10.55 46.95 5.95
CA ASP A 256 11.31 46.02 6.77
C ASP A 256 10.37 45.38 7.81
N VAL A 257 10.35 44.04 7.88
CA VAL A 257 9.42 43.31 8.74
C VAL A 257 9.70 43.58 10.22
N GLU A 258 10.97 43.74 10.59
CA GLU A 258 11.34 44.01 11.99
C GLU A 258 10.83 45.38 12.45
N GLN A 259 10.78 46.36 11.54
CA GLN A 259 10.20 47.67 11.81
C GLN A 259 8.66 47.69 11.79
N ALA A 260 8.03 46.77 11.05
CA ALA A 260 6.57 46.68 10.93
C ALA A 260 5.91 45.82 12.02
N LEU A 261 6.70 45.05 12.77
CA LEU A 261 6.20 44.15 13.82
C LEU A 261 5.44 44.93 14.90
N ASP A 262 4.23 44.47 15.22
CA ASP A 262 3.30 45.08 16.18
C ASP A 262 2.93 46.55 15.92
N HIS A 263 3.25 47.06 14.73
CA HIS A 263 2.94 48.43 14.32
C HIS A 263 1.82 48.47 13.28
N PRO A 264 0.65 49.03 13.62
CA PRO A 264 -0.46 49.23 12.69
C PRO A 264 -0.11 50.07 11.46
N LEU A 265 -0.22 49.48 10.27
CA LEU A 265 -0.04 50.15 8.99
C LEU A 265 -1.41 50.52 8.42
N LYS A 266 -1.76 51.81 8.46
CA LYS A 266 -2.98 52.32 7.83
C LYS A 266 -2.75 52.49 6.34
N LEU A 267 -3.35 51.61 5.53
CA LEU A 267 -3.22 51.61 4.07
C LEU A 267 -4.29 52.49 3.41
N ASP A 268 -5.48 52.55 4.01
CA ASP A 268 -6.58 53.44 3.61
C ASP A 268 -7.46 53.82 4.81
N ARG A 269 -8.53 54.61 4.58
CA ARG A 269 -9.51 54.99 5.61
C ARG A 269 -10.09 53.79 6.36
N ASP A 270 -10.34 52.71 5.63
CA ASP A 270 -11.01 51.51 6.14
C ASP A 270 -10.15 50.25 5.95
N LEU A 271 -8.82 50.37 5.85
CA LEU A 271 -7.92 49.23 5.77
C LEU A 271 -6.66 49.45 6.58
N GLN A 272 -6.40 48.51 7.48
CA GLN A 272 -5.23 48.48 8.34
C GLN A 272 -4.64 47.08 8.34
N VAL A 273 -3.31 47.00 8.26
CA VAL A 273 -2.56 45.74 8.36
C VAL A 273 -1.59 45.85 9.51
N THR A 274 -1.54 44.83 10.36
CA THR A 274 -0.56 44.74 11.45
C THR A 274 0.19 43.43 11.32
N VAL A 275 1.53 43.47 11.32
CA VAL A 275 2.34 42.25 11.45
C VAL A 275 2.28 41.82 12.91
N SER A 276 1.52 40.78 13.20
CA SER A 276 1.31 40.29 14.57
C SER A 276 2.42 39.34 15.04
N HIS A 277 2.96 38.52 14.14
CA HIS A 277 3.93 37.48 14.47
C HIS A 277 4.86 37.17 13.28
N VAL A 278 6.07 36.68 13.60
CA VAL A 278 7.03 36.11 12.64
C VAL A 278 7.39 34.71 13.11
N TRP A 279 7.25 33.71 12.24
CA TRP A 279 7.72 32.34 12.47
C TRP A 279 8.86 32.03 11.49
N PRO A 280 10.13 32.07 11.91
CA PRO A 280 11.28 31.79 11.04
C PRO A 280 11.29 30.39 10.43
N ASP A 281 10.80 29.41 11.19
CA ASP A 281 10.73 28.00 10.79
C ASP A 281 9.37 27.42 11.16
N PHE A 282 8.34 27.86 10.41
CA PHE A 282 6.94 27.57 10.69
C PHE A 282 6.64 26.07 10.59
N ARG A 283 6.01 25.54 11.65
CA ARG A 283 5.40 24.22 11.71
C ARG A 283 4.11 24.27 12.51
N LEU A 284 3.25 23.28 12.30
CA LEU A 284 2.11 23.04 13.17
C LEU A 284 2.51 21.99 14.22
N ASN A 285 2.18 22.24 15.48
CA ASN A 285 2.30 21.22 16.51
C ASN A 285 1.15 20.18 16.38
N ASN A 286 1.15 19.16 17.24
CA ASN A 286 0.12 18.11 17.24
C ASN A 286 -1.31 18.64 17.52
N GLN A 287 -1.46 19.89 17.93
CA GLN A 287 -2.73 20.58 18.17
C GLN A 287 -3.08 21.57 17.03
N SER A 288 -2.38 21.50 15.89
CA SER A 288 -2.53 22.41 14.75
C SER A 288 -2.26 23.89 15.07
N GLN A 289 -1.43 24.18 16.07
CA GLN A 289 -1.03 25.56 16.40
C GLN A 289 0.34 25.90 15.78
N PRO A 290 0.52 27.14 15.26
CA PRO A 290 1.80 27.63 14.75
C PRO A 290 2.91 27.62 15.80
N ILE A 291 4.03 27.01 15.49
CA ILE A 291 5.27 27.03 16.27
C ILE A 291 6.48 27.34 15.37
N THR A 292 7.57 27.80 15.97
CA THR A 292 8.88 27.88 15.30
C THR A 292 9.81 26.82 15.88
N ILE A 293 10.46 26.01 15.04
CA ILE A 293 11.41 24.98 15.50
C ILE A 293 12.82 25.58 15.68
N SER A 294 13.22 26.46 14.77
CA SER A 294 14.52 27.12 14.80
C SER A 294 14.37 28.64 14.61
N GLN A 295 15.46 29.38 14.79
CA GLN A 295 15.55 30.81 14.50
C GLN A 295 16.11 31.09 13.09
N GLU A 296 16.42 30.04 12.35
CA GLU A 296 16.86 30.12 10.96
C GLU A 296 15.64 30.25 10.05
N LEU A 297 15.76 31.02 8.96
CA LEU A 297 14.66 31.29 8.02
C LEU A 297 14.43 30.10 7.06
N ARG A 298 14.13 28.92 7.62
CA ARG A 298 13.94 27.67 6.87
C ARG A 298 12.56 27.53 6.25
N ASN A 299 11.54 28.03 6.93
CA ASN A 299 10.18 28.10 6.44
C ASN A 299 9.49 29.34 7.00
N PRO A 300 9.92 30.54 6.58
CA PRO A 300 9.54 31.76 7.25
C PRO A 300 8.12 32.21 6.87
N VAL A 301 7.33 32.58 7.87
CA VAL A 301 5.92 32.99 7.73
C VAL A 301 5.63 34.24 8.54
N LEU A 302 4.92 35.20 7.94
CA LEU A 302 4.33 36.33 8.64
C LEU A 302 2.88 36.04 9.03
N GLY A 303 2.54 36.29 10.29
CA GLY A 303 1.16 36.35 10.76
C GLY A 303 0.67 37.78 10.74
N LEU A 304 -0.25 38.10 9.84
CA LEU A 304 -0.83 39.44 9.70
C LEU A 304 -2.25 39.46 10.25
N GLU A 305 -2.62 40.57 10.88
CA GLU A 305 -4.01 40.91 11.17
C GLU A 305 -4.44 42.02 10.20
N VAL A 306 -5.45 41.72 9.38
CA VAL A 306 -6.00 42.63 8.37
C VAL A 306 -7.37 43.07 8.85
N GLN A 307 -7.50 44.36 9.15
CA GLN A 307 -8.75 44.96 9.58
C GLN A 307 -9.33 45.81 8.44
N HIS A 308 -10.59 45.53 8.09
CA HIS A 308 -11.33 46.26 7.06
C HIS A 308 -12.72 46.70 7.54
N SER A 309 -13.45 47.46 6.72
CA SER A 309 -14.76 48.04 7.06
C SER A 309 -15.82 47.03 7.53
N THR A 310 -15.69 45.76 7.14
CA THR A 310 -16.70 44.72 7.39
C THR A 310 -16.18 43.53 8.19
N GLY A 311 -14.94 43.57 8.71
CA GLY A 311 -14.38 42.45 9.45
C GLY A 311 -12.90 42.56 9.80
N VAL A 312 -12.39 41.50 10.43
CA VAL A 312 -10.98 41.29 10.74
C VAL A 312 -10.59 39.89 10.30
N GLU A 313 -9.46 39.78 9.61
CA GLU A 313 -8.89 38.53 9.12
C GLU A 313 -7.47 38.32 9.65
N ARG A 314 -7.09 37.05 9.79
CA ARG A 314 -5.71 36.64 9.99
C ARG A 314 -5.16 36.06 8.70
N TRP A 315 -4.01 36.55 8.26
CA TRP A 315 -3.32 36.05 7.07
C TRP A 315 -1.97 35.44 7.46
N TYR A 316 -1.64 34.30 6.86
CA TYR A 316 -0.31 33.71 6.91
C TYR A 316 0.34 33.88 5.54
N VAL A 317 1.39 34.70 5.48
CA VAL A 317 2.12 34.99 4.24
C VAL A 317 3.48 34.30 4.30
N PHE A 318 3.69 33.33 3.41
CA PHE A 318 4.93 32.55 3.32
C PHE A 318 5.95 33.28 2.44
N ALA A 319 7.24 33.16 2.74
CA ALA A 319 8.29 33.70 1.84
C ALA A 319 8.54 32.82 0.61
N GLN A 320 7.85 31.69 0.49
CA GLN A 320 7.96 30.80 -0.66
C GLN A 320 7.30 31.44 -1.89
N GLU A 321 8.07 31.53 -2.98
CA GLU A 321 7.59 32.11 -4.23
C GLU A 321 6.41 31.31 -4.81
N GLY A 322 5.35 32.01 -5.23
CA GLY A 322 4.16 31.39 -5.82
C GLY A 322 3.20 30.72 -4.83
N PHE A 323 3.36 30.94 -3.51
CA PHE A 323 2.45 30.43 -2.49
C PHE A 323 1.47 31.53 -2.02
N ASP A 324 0.17 31.34 -2.26
CA ASP A 324 -0.85 32.31 -1.88
C ASP A 324 -1.04 32.40 -0.35
N PRO A 325 -1.35 33.59 0.21
CA PRO A 325 -1.61 33.74 1.63
C PRO A 325 -2.78 32.87 2.12
N VAL A 326 -2.58 32.18 3.25
CA VAL A 326 -3.66 31.44 3.92
C VAL A 326 -4.44 32.39 4.83
N ARG A 327 -5.76 32.47 4.65
CA ARG A 327 -6.62 33.46 5.31
C ARG A 327 -7.61 32.81 6.25
N THR A 328 -7.92 33.48 7.34
CA THR A 328 -8.95 33.05 8.30
C THR A 328 -9.73 34.26 8.78
N VAL A 329 -11.05 34.25 8.61
CA VAL A 329 -11.94 35.31 9.12
C VAL A 329 -12.03 35.17 10.64
N LEU A 330 -11.58 36.19 11.37
CA LEU A 330 -11.68 36.25 12.83
C LEU A 330 -13.03 36.83 13.27
N SER A 331 -13.54 37.83 12.53
CA SER A 331 -14.86 38.41 12.75
C SER A 331 -15.38 39.12 11.50
N GLY A 332 -16.70 39.19 11.33
CA GLY A 332 -17.33 39.89 10.22
C GLY A 332 -17.38 39.07 8.94
N THR A 333 -17.16 39.72 7.79
CA THR A 333 -17.25 39.11 6.45
C THR A 333 -15.89 39.05 5.77
N GLU A 334 -15.68 38.00 4.98
CA GLU A 334 -14.47 37.82 4.18
C GLU A 334 -14.30 38.98 3.18
N LEU A 335 -13.06 39.42 3.03
CA LEU A 335 -12.61 40.38 2.05
C LEU A 335 -12.76 39.76 0.65
N SER A 336 -13.91 39.99 0.02
CA SER A 336 -14.28 39.41 -1.28
C SER A 336 -13.19 39.62 -2.36
N PRO A 337 -12.75 38.57 -3.08
CA PRO A 337 -11.70 38.66 -4.09
C PRO A 337 -12.05 39.57 -5.29
N ASN A 338 -13.34 39.84 -5.55
CA ASN A 338 -13.81 40.39 -6.82
C ASN A 338 -14.68 41.67 -6.72
N ILE A 339 -14.65 42.42 -5.62
CA ILE A 339 -15.36 43.72 -5.53
C ILE A 339 -14.36 44.86 -5.26
N ASN A 340 -13.92 45.46 -6.37
CA ASN A 340 -13.23 46.73 -6.57
C ASN A 340 -13.23 47.75 -5.40
N ALA A 341 -12.30 47.56 -4.46
CA ALA A 341 -11.80 48.71 -3.71
C ALA A 341 -10.33 48.64 -3.29
N GLN A 342 -9.64 47.50 -3.15
CA GLN A 342 -8.30 47.53 -2.52
C GLN A 342 -7.15 46.73 -3.15
N ASN A 343 -7.35 45.66 -3.94
CA ASN A 343 -6.24 44.84 -4.49
C ASN A 343 -5.08 44.68 -3.49
N LEU A 344 -5.41 44.24 -2.27
CA LEU A 344 -4.41 44.07 -1.22
C LEU A 344 -3.63 42.80 -1.54
N GLU A 345 -2.43 42.98 -2.08
CA GLU A 345 -1.46 41.91 -2.29
C GLU A 345 -0.30 42.14 -1.33
N ILE A 346 0.09 41.08 -0.62
CA ILE A 346 1.22 41.13 0.31
C ILE A 346 2.13 39.98 -0.03
N THR A 347 3.36 40.31 -0.40
CA THR A 347 4.43 39.34 -0.63
C THR A 347 5.49 39.49 0.45
N TYR A 348 6.12 38.37 0.80
CA TYR A 348 7.15 38.31 1.83
C TYR A 348 8.44 37.75 1.23
N GLN A 349 9.56 38.42 1.47
CA GLN A 349 10.87 38.02 0.97
C GLN A 349 11.87 38.00 2.12
N THR A 350 12.64 36.92 2.23
CA THR A 350 13.71 36.76 3.22
C THR A 350 15.05 36.65 2.53
N ALA A 351 16.13 36.92 3.29
CA ALA A 351 17.46 36.57 2.81
C ALA A 351 17.51 35.06 2.59
N PRO A 352 18.02 34.58 1.43
CA PRO A 352 18.20 33.16 1.21
C PRO A 352 19.14 32.60 2.28
N LEU A 353 18.84 31.40 2.78
CA LEU A 353 19.77 30.65 3.61
C LEU A 353 21.05 30.42 2.77
N VAL A 354 22.12 31.13 3.11
CA VAL A 354 23.41 30.90 2.46
C VAL A 354 23.96 29.60 3.02
N ALA A 355 24.01 28.55 2.20
CA ALA A 355 24.68 27.32 2.57
C ALA A 355 26.13 27.62 2.97
N ASP A 356 26.55 27.14 4.14
CA ASP A 356 27.93 27.27 4.63
C ASP A 356 28.93 26.49 3.76
N ARG A 357 28.41 25.58 2.93
CA ARG A 357 29.13 24.79 1.93
C ARG A 357 28.32 24.76 0.64
N LEU A 358 28.72 25.55 -0.35
CA LEU A 358 28.06 25.66 -1.65
C LEU A 358 29.06 25.40 -2.78
N PHE A 359 28.68 24.59 -3.76
CA PHE A 359 29.37 24.51 -5.04
C PHE A 359 28.35 24.76 -6.14
N ARG A 360 28.39 25.98 -6.66
CA ARG A 360 27.51 26.46 -7.73
C ARG A 360 28.24 26.34 -9.06
N VAL A 361 27.63 25.66 -10.01
CA VAL A 361 28.03 25.67 -11.41
C VAL A 361 27.24 26.78 -12.10
N VAL A 362 27.94 27.73 -12.73
CA VAL A 362 27.33 28.85 -13.46
C VAL A 362 27.67 28.74 -14.94
N ALA A 363 26.66 28.66 -15.79
CA ALA A 363 26.84 28.78 -17.24
C ALA A 363 26.55 30.22 -17.68
N ASP A 364 27.44 30.82 -18.46
CA ASP A 364 27.22 32.14 -19.03
C ASP A 364 26.33 32.09 -20.30
N SER A 365 26.04 33.27 -20.86
CA SER A 365 25.23 33.40 -22.09
C SER A 365 25.91 32.81 -23.34
N GLN A 366 27.23 32.61 -23.30
CA GLN A 366 28.04 32.02 -24.38
C GLN A 366 28.22 30.50 -24.21
N GLY A 367 27.75 29.93 -23.10
CA GLY A 367 27.84 28.53 -22.76
C GLY A 367 29.13 28.11 -22.07
N GLN A 368 30.00 29.05 -21.68
CA GLN A 368 31.17 28.77 -20.85
C GLN A 368 30.73 28.52 -19.40
N ILE A 369 31.38 27.56 -18.74
CA ILE A 369 31.06 27.16 -17.37
C ILE A 369 32.10 27.69 -16.38
N PHE A 370 31.61 28.21 -15.27
CA PHE A 370 32.35 28.66 -14.11
C PHE A 370 31.85 27.92 -12.87
N TYR A 371 32.64 27.92 -11.79
CA TYR A 371 32.14 27.53 -10.48
C TYR A 371 32.25 28.68 -9.48
N GLY A 372 31.33 28.70 -8.53
CA GLY A 372 31.42 29.45 -7.28
C GLY A 372 31.44 28.47 -6.11
N LEU A 373 32.52 28.47 -5.34
CA LEU A 373 32.74 27.57 -4.20
C LEU A 373 32.73 28.39 -2.91
N ARG A 374 31.80 28.07 -2.01
CA ARG A 374 31.80 28.53 -0.62
C ARG A 374 32.39 27.43 0.26
N SER A 375 33.56 27.69 0.84
CA SER A 375 34.06 26.94 1.99
C SER A 375 33.60 27.61 3.29
N ALA A 376 33.89 26.99 4.44
CA ALA A 376 33.57 27.58 5.73
C ALA A 376 34.29 28.93 6.00
N GLN A 377 35.33 29.26 5.23
CA GLN A 377 36.23 30.39 5.50
C GLN A 377 36.31 31.40 4.34
N GLU A 378 36.05 30.96 3.11
CA GLU A 378 36.24 31.78 1.92
C GLU A 378 35.23 31.43 0.81
N PHE A 379 35.05 32.36 -0.12
CA PHE A 379 34.35 32.11 -1.38
C PHE A 379 35.34 32.30 -2.54
N THR A 380 35.41 31.33 -3.44
CA THR A 380 36.28 31.37 -4.62
C THR A 380 35.46 31.12 -5.89
N SER A 381 35.88 31.69 -7.01
CA SER A 381 35.25 31.46 -8.29
C SER A 381 36.27 31.44 -9.42
N GLU A 382 36.21 30.41 -10.26
CA GLU A 382 37.10 30.20 -11.41
C GLU A 382 36.36 29.50 -12.56
N PRO A 383 36.88 29.51 -13.80
CA PRO A 383 36.36 28.67 -14.88
C PRO A 383 36.37 27.19 -14.48
N LEU A 384 35.27 26.48 -14.72
CA LEU A 384 35.16 25.05 -14.42
C LEU A 384 35.63 24.25 -15.63
N VAL A 385 36.86 23.71 -15.56
CA VAL A 385 37.46 22.95 -16.66
C VAL A 385 37.15 21.45 -16.51
N PRO A 386 36.59 20.78 -17.54
CA PRO A 386 36.34 19.34 -17.51
C PRO A 386 37.60 18.52 -17.17
N GLY A 387 37.44 17.53 -16.29
CA GLY A 387 38.50 16.62 -15.85
C GLY A 387 39.49 17.20 -14.83
N GLN A 388 39.43 18.51 -14.52
CA GLN A 388 40.29 19.10 -13.49
C GLN A 388 39.60 19.04 -12.11
N PRO A 389 40.25 18.48 -11.07
CA PRO A 389 39.67 18.42 -9.73
C PRO A 389 39.74 19.77 -9.02
N VAL A 390 38.61 20.23 -8.50
CA VAL A 390 38.48 21.41 -7.65
C VAL A 390 38.52 20.99 -6.18
N GLN A 391 39.44 21.57 -5.41
CA GLN A 391 39.54 21.36 -3.97
C GLN A 391 38.46 22.17 -3.25
N THR A 392 37.55 21.48 -2.54
CA THR A 392 36.37 22.13 -1.96
C THR A 392 36.65 22.85 -0.64
N GLY A 393 37.72 22.48 0.07
CA GLY A 393 37.92 22.86 1.47
C GLY A 393 36.94 22.21 2.45
N TRP A 394 36.05 21.34 1.97
CA TRP A 394 35.14 20.55 2.79
C TRP A 394 35.81 19.21 3.13
N ALA A 395 36.61 19.19 4.19
CA ALA A 395 37.46 18.04 4.52
C ALA A 395 38.41 17.67 3.36
N ASP A 396 38.29 16.47 2.78
CA ASP A 396 39.11 15.93 1.68
C ASP A 396 38.34 15.78 0.36
N PHE A 397 37.13 16.36 0.26
CA PHE A 397 36.32 16.25 -0.95
C PHE A 397 36.91 17.04 -2.11
N GLN A 398 36.98 16.39 -3.28
CA GLN A 398 37.32 16.99 -4.56
C GLN A 398 36.13 16.84 -5.52
N ILE A 399 35.79 17.92 -6.23
CA ILE A 399 34.74 17.90 -7.25
C ILE A 399 35.38 18.04 -8.62
N THR A 400 35.04 17.14 -9.54
CA THR A 400 35.52 17.17 -10.93
C THR A 400 34.32 17.21 -11.88
N LEU A 401 34.34 18.11 -12.87
CA LEU A 401 33.37 18.07 -13.96
C LEU A 401 33.73 16.93 -14.91
N VAL A 402 32.87 15.91 -14.99
CA VAL A 402 33.08 14.72 -15.84
C VAL A 402 32.48 14.90 -17.21
N ASN A 403 31.25 15.42 -17.25
CA ASN A 403 30.50 15.57 -18.49
C ASN A 403 29.66 16.84 -18.47
N GLU A 404 29.46 17.41 -19.64
CA GLU A 404 28.62 18.57 -19.89
C GLU A 404 27.78 18.28 -21.13
N LEU A 405 26.46 18.42 -20.97
CA LEU A 405 25.48 18.24 -22.03
C LEU A 405 24.76 19.57 -22.21
N THR A 406 24.64 20.04 -23.46
CA THR A 406 24.00 21.33 -23.76
C THR A 406 22.53 21.17 -24.15
N GLN A 407 22.18 20.03 -24.74
CA GLN A 407 20.82 19.63 -25.08
C GLN A 407 20.54 18.27 -24.45
N ALA A 408 20.58 18.21 -23.13
CA ALA A 408 20.35 16.99 -22.39
C ALA A 408 18.91 16.49 -22.55
N GLN A 409 18.77 15.26 -22.99
CA GLN A 409 17.53 14.50 -22.93
C GLN A 409 17.52 13.66 -21.64
N VAL A 410 16.41 13.75 -20.92
CA VAL A 410 16.15 12.92 -19.73
C VAL A 410 15.95 11.47 -20.19
N GLN A 411 16.80 10.57 -19.71
CA GLN A 411 16.66 9.13 -19.88
C GLN A 411 16.35 8.51 -18.53
N ARG A 412 15.21 7.83 -18.43
CA ARG A 412 14.87 7.07 -17.23
C ARG A 412 15.49 5.70 -17.34
N GLN A 413 16.24 5.30 -16.32
CA GLN A 413 16.88 4.01 -16.24
C GLN A 413 16.49 3.32 -14.95
N VAL A 414 16.00 2.09 -15.07
CA VAL A 414 15.71 1.23 -13.95
C VAL A 414 16.98 0.48 -13.58
N VAL A 415 17.41 0.59 -12.32
CA VAL A 415 18.62 -0.05 -11.82
C VAL A 415 18.35 -0.79 -10.50
N PRO A 416 19.05 -1.89 -10.21
CA PRO A 416 18.97 -2.54 -8.90
C PRO A 416 19.38 -1.59 -7.77
N SER A 417 18.71 -1.68 -6.63
CA SER A 417 18.98 -0.87 -5.43
C SER A 417 18.97 -1.71 -4.17
N ASP A 418 19.79 -1.32 -3.20
CA ASP A 418 19.73 -1.84 -1.83
C ASP A 418 18.63 -1.15 -0.98
N GLN A 419 18.07 -0.05 -1.49
CA GLN A 419 16.93 0.63 -0.88
C GLN A 419 15.62 -0.06 -1.29
N GLU A 420 14.57 0.15 -0.50
CA GLU A 420 13.23 -0.33 -0.82
C GLU A 420 12.80 0.19 -2.20
N GLY A 421 12.43 -0.74 -3.09
CA GLY A 421 12.07 -0.47 -4.47
C GLY A 421 11.04 -1.48 -4.97
N SER A 422 10.64 -1.36 -6.24
CA SER A 422 9.72 -2.30 -6.87
C SER A 422 10.47 -3.51 -7.43
N PRO A 423 9.78 -4.63 -7.71
CA PRO A 423 10.39 -5.73 -8.45
C PRO A 423 10.84 -5.31 -9.85
N GLY A 424 11.87 -5.97 -10.36
CA GLY A 424 12.38 -5.75 -11.70
C GLY A 424 12.81 -7.04 -12.39
N LEU A 425 12.64 -7.09 -13.71
CA LEU A 425 13.03 -8.21 -14.56
C LEU A 425 14.12 -7.78 -15.55
N LEU A 426 15.30 -8.41 -15.49
CA LEU A 426 16.37 -8.17 -16.45
C LEU A 426 16.12 -8.96 -17.73
N VAL A 427 16.06 -8.26 -18.85
CA VAL A 427 15.87 -8.86 -20.17
C VAL A 427 16.98 -8.45 -21.13
N THR A 428 17.24 -9.32 -22.09
CA THR A 428 18.15 -9.05 -23.21
C THR A 428 17.39 -9.15 -24.53
N THR A 429 17.52 -8.14 -25.38
CA THR A 429 16.97 -8.15 -26.75
C THR A 429 17.75 -9.13 -27.64
N PRO A 430 17.20 -9.53 -28.81
CA PRO A 430 17.93 -10.36 -29.78
C PRO A 430 19.29 -9.79 -30.20
N THR A 431 19.45 -8.47 -30.21
CA THR A 431 20.72 -7.80 -30.55
C THR A 431 21.71 -7.70 -29.39
N GLY A 432 21.34 -8.14 -28.18
CA GLY A 432 22.21 -8.17 -27.01
C GLY A 432 22.09 -6.95 -26.09
N ALA A 433 21.11 -6.06 -26.29
CA ALA A 433 20.88 -4.95 -25.38
C ALA A 433 20.19 -5.43 -24.10
N GLU A 434 20.78 -5.14 -22.95
CA GLU A 434 20.23 -5.49 -21.64
C GLU A 434 19.47 -4.31 -21.02
N GLN A 435 18.29 -4.58 -20.47
CA GLN A 435 17.46 -3.58 -19.80
C GLN A 435 16.66 -4.20 -18.65
N TRP A 436 16.53 -3.46 -17.55
CA TRP A 436 15.60 -3.80 -16.48
C TRP A 436 14.20 -3.30 -16.83
N LEU A 437 13.23 -4.22 -16.80
CA LEU A 437 11.82 -3.91 -16.88
C LEU A 437 11.30 -3.63 -15.46
N PRO A 438 10.77 -2.44 -15.17
CA PRO A 438 10.07 -2.16 -13.92
C PRO A 438 8.77 -2.96 -13.83
N TRP A 439 8.40 -3.35 -12.61
CA TRP A 439 7.11 -3.99 -12.35
C TRP A 439 5.96 -2.98 -12.44
N GLY A 440 4.93 -3.32 -13.21
CA GLY A 440 3.70 -2.52 -13.33
C GLY A 440 3.77 -1.40 -14.35
N GLU A 441 4.86 -1.26 -15.11
CA GLU A 441 4.99 -0.26 -16.17
C GLU A 441 5.43 -0.87 -17.51
N PRO A 442 4.77 -0.54 -18.64
CA PRO A 442 5.20 -0.98 -19.95
C PRO A 442 6.49 -0.27 -20.36
N SER A 443 7.44 -1.03 -20.89
CA SER A 443 8.75 -0.54 -21.33
C SER A 443 8.97 -0.79 -22.81
N GLU A 444 9.53 0.20 -23.49
CA GLU A 444 10.04 0.05 -24.85
C GLU A 444 11.50 -0.41 -24.80
N LEU A 445 11.77 -1.48 -25.53
CA LEU A 445 13.10 -2.03 -25.76
C LEU A 445 13.51 -1.69 -27.20
N ASN A 446 14.53 -0.86 -27.34
CA ASN A 446 15.08 -0.50 -28.65
C ASN A 446 15.90 -1.66 -29.19
N ASP A 447 15.39 -2.36 -30.21
CA ASP A 447 16.11 -3.40 -30.95
C ASP A 447 16.37 -2.94 -32.40
N ALA A 448 17.48 -3.36 -33.01
CA ALA A 448 17.82 -2.94 -34.37
C ALA A 448 16.79 -3.38 -35.42
N ALA A 449 15.96 -4.39 -35.10
CA ALA A 449 14.87 -4.88 -35.94
C ALA A 449 13.53 -4.13 -35.75
N GLY A 450 13.43 -3.25 -34.75
CA GLY A 450 12.22 -2.50 -34.41
C GLY A 450 11.99 -2.41 -32.91
N ALA A 451 11.04 -1.57 -32.49
CA ALA A 451 10.66 -1.45 -31.07
C ALA A 451 9.95 -2.71 -30.58
N ILE A 452 10.41 -3.26 -29.45
CA ILE A 452 9.74 -4.34 -28.72
C ILE A 452 9.14 -3.74 -27.45
N PHE A 453 7.84 -3.87 -27.25
CA PHE A 453 7.18 -3.44 -26.03
C PHE A 453 7.06 -4.62 -25.07
N ALA A 454 7.59 -4.48 -23.86
CA ALA A 454 7.54 -5.50 -22.84
C ALA A 454 6.88 -4.95 -21.57
N PHE A 455 5.97 -5.72 -20.98
CA PHE A 455 5.24 -5.34 -19.78
C PHE A 455 5.36 -6.44 -18.73
N PHE A 456 6.17 -6.16 -17.71
CA PHE A 456 6.33 -7.01 -16.55
C PHE A 456 5.32 -6.58 -15.48
N SER A 457 4.37 -7.45 -15.17
CA SER A 457 3.19 -7.09 -14.38
C SER A 457 2.70 -8.26 -13.52
N PRO A 458 1.86 -8.02 -12.49
CA PRO A 458 1.21 -9.12 -11.81
C PRO A 458 0.28 -9.87 -12.76
N ARG A 459 0.15 -11.18 -12.56
CA ARG A 459 -0.80 -12.00 -13.30
C ARG A 459 -2.22 -11.45 -13.08
N SER A 460 -2.91 -11.10 -14.15
CA SER A 460 -4.29 -10.62 -14.05
C SER A 460 -5.35 -11.71 -14.32
N LEU A 461 -6.52 -11.57 -13.72
CA LEU A 461 -7.70 -12.39 -13.99
C LEU A 461 -8.92 -11.50 -14.23
N ALA A 462 -9.55 -11.65 -15.39
CA ALA A 462 -10.77 -10.91 -15.71
C ALA A 462 -11.97 -11.43 -14.92
N LEU A 463 -12.71 -10.51 -14.31
CA LEU A 463 -14.01 -10.69 -13.68
C LEU A 463 -15.12 -10.63 -14.73
N PRO A 464 -16.23 -11.36 -14.53
CA PRO A 464 -17.40 -11.28 -15.41
C PRO A 464 -18.29 -10.05 -15.11
N PHE A 465 -17.84 -9.14 -14.25
CA PHE A 465 -18.54 -7.92 -13.85
C PHE A 465 -17.53 -6.83 -13.51
N ASP A 466 -17.97 -5.58 -13.60
CA ASP A 466 -17.19 -4.43 -13.15
C ASP A 466 -17.46 -4.16 -11.67
N LEU A 467 -16.40 -3.82 -10.94
CA LEU A 467 -16.42 -3.50 -9.53
C LEU A 467 -15.78 -2.13 -9.33
N GLY A 468 -16.56 -1.16 -8.88
CA GLY A 468 -16.12 0.20 -8.55
C GLY A 468 -16.21 0.49 -7.06
N LEU A 469 -15.43 1.47 -6.60
CA LEU A 469 -15.52 2.02 -5.25
C LEU A 469 -16.27 3.35 -5.34
N GLU A 470 -17.37 3.47 -4.62
CA GLU A 470 -18.16 4.71 -4.57
C GLU A 470 -17.71 5.59 -3.42
N ASP A 471 -17.39 4.97 -2.28
CA ASP A 471 -16.98 5.67 -1.06
C ASP A 471 -16.15 4.73 -0.17
N PHE A 472 -15.26 5.29 0.62
CA PHE A 472 -14.48 4.56 1.62
C PHE A 472 -14.52 5.31 2.96
N ILE A 473 -15.11 4.65 3.96
CA ILE A 473 -15.42 5.25 5.25
C ILE A 473 -14.55 4.59 6.31
N VAL A 474 -13.84 5.40 7.10
CA VAL A 474 -13.07 4.95 8.26
C VAL A 474 -13.67 5.55 9.51
N GLU A 475 -14.19 4.70 10.39
CA GLU A 475 -14.69 5.08 11.71
C GLU A 475 -13.57 4.98 12.75
N ARG A 476 -13.48 5.96 13.64
CA ARG A 476 -12.48 6.03 14.71
C ARG A 476 -13.15 5.86 16.08
N ASN A 477 -12.39 5.39 17.06
CA ASN A 477 -12.87 5.26 18.42
C ASN A 477 -13.15 6.63 19.05
N GLU A 478 -14.16 6.70 19.92
CA GLU A 478 -14.41 7.92 20.68
C GLU A 478 -13.23 8.21 21.62
N GLY A 479 -12.58 9.37 21.44
CA GLY A 479 -11.50 9.85 22.31
C GLY A 479 -10.07 9.48 21.87
N ASP A 480 -9.89 8.81 20.72
CA ASP A 480 -8.59 8.53 20.12
C ASP A 480 -8.69 8.46 18.58
N GLU A 481 -7.57 8.64 17.89
CA GLU A 481 -7.44 8.50 16.44
C GLU A 481 -7.36 7.02 15.99
N SER A 482 -7.45 6.04 16.89
CA SER A 482 -7.44 4.62 16.51
C SER A 482 -8.67 4.21 15.69
N VAL A 483 -8.44 3.38 14.69
CA VAL A 483 -9.47 2.91 13.75
C VAL A 483 -10.35 1.84 14.39
N ALA A 484 -11.67 2.08 14.39
CA ALA A 484 -12.69 1.18 14.91
C ALA A 484 -13.23 0.26 13.80
N MET A 485 -13.52 0.82 12.62
CA MET A 485 -14.07 0.10 11.48
C MET A 485 -13.67 0.79 10.18
N TRP A 486 -13.56 0.04 9.09
CA TRP A 486 -13.58 0.62 7.75
C TRP A 486 -14.53 -0.12 6.81
N THR A 487 -15.15 0.64 5.92
CA THR A 487 -16.22 0.20 5.03
C THR A 487 -15.98 0.73 3.62
N SER A 488 -15.99 -0.16 2.63
CA SER A 488 -16.05 0.20 1.22
C SER A 488 -17.48 0.10 0.72
N LYS A 489 -18.00 1.20 0.20
CA LYS A 489 -19.22 1.19 -0.60
C LYS A 489 -18.86 0.87 -2.03
N VAL A 490 -19.34 -0.26 -2.52
CA VAL A 490 -18.95 -0.79 -3.83
C VAL A 490 -20.12 -0.84 -4.78
N LYS A 491 -19.83 -0.53 -6.05
CA LYS A 491 -20.75 -0.65 -7.17
C LYS A 491 -20.36 -1.85 -8.01
N LEU A 492 -21.31 -2.77 -8.17
CA LEU A 492 -21.17 -3.98 -8.99
C LEU A 492 -22.02 -3.81 -10.24
N GLN A 493 -21.43 -3.97 -11.41
CA GLN A 493 -22.12 -3.81 -12.69
C GLN A 493 -21.93 -5.03 -13.58
N ASP A 494 -23.03 -5.60 -14.05
CA ASP A 494 -23.02 -6.68 -15.04
C ASP A 494 -23.01 -6.08 -16.46
N PRO A 495 -21.94 -6.31 -17.24
CA PRO A 495 -21.82 -5.74 -18.59
C PRO A 495 -22.79 -6.38 -19.60
N HIS A 496 -23.32 -7.58 -19.33
CA HIS A 496 -24.24 -8.28 -20.23
C HIS A 496 -25.69 -7.87 -19.99
N THR A 497 -26.09 -7.72 -18.73
CA THR A 497 -27.48 -7.36 -18.37
C THR A 497 -27.67 -5.87 -18.13
N GLY A 498 -26.59 -5.12 -17.91
CA GLY A 498 -26.63 -3.71 -17.49
C GLY A 498 -27.09 -3.51 -16.05
N SER A 499 -27.26 -4.60 -15.28
CA SER A 499 -27.65 -4.54 -13.88
C SER A 499 -26.57 -3.86 -13.04
N VAL A 500 -27.00 -3.00 -12.12
CA VAL A 500 -26.13 -2.31 -11.16
C VAL A 500 -26.62 -2.63 -9.74
N GLU A 501 -25.72 -3.10 -8.89
CA GLU A 501 -25.95 -3.32 -7.47
C GLU A 501 -24.97 -2.52 -6.61
N HIS A 502 -25.48 -1.93 -5.53
CA HIS A 502 -24.68 -1.21 -4.55
C HIS A 502 -24.59 -2.07 -3.28
N ARG A 503 -23.38 -2.27 -2.76
CA ARG A 503 -23.12 -3.13 -1.59
C ARG A 503 -22.10 -2.48 -0.68
N ASP A 504 -22.21 -2.76 0.61
CA ASP A 504 -21.19 -2.37 1.58
C ASP A 504 -20.32 -3.59 1.93
N VAL A 505 -19.01 -3.39 1.99
CA VAL A 505 -18.03 -4.40 2.39
C VAL A 505 -17.20 -3.81 3.52
N TRP A 506 -17.35 -4.33 4.73
CA TRP A 506 -16.63 -3.83 5.90
C TRP A 506 -15.87 -4.95 6.62
N MET A 507 -15.13 -4.59 7.66
CA MET A 507 -14.28 -5.52 8.40
C MET A 507 -15.04 -6.79 8.83
N ASN A 508 -14.50 -7.95 8.45
CA ASN A 508 -15.07 -9.28 8.72
C ASN A 508 -16.45 -9.55 8.12
N HIS A 509 -16.96 -8.67 7.24
CA HIS A 509 -18.29 -8.77 6.63
C HIS A 509 -18.17 -8.70 5.10
N PRO A 510 -17.88 -9.84 4.46
CA PRO A 510 -17.79 -9.94 3.01
C PRO A 510 -19.17 -9.92 2.35
N THR A 511 -19.21 -9.56 1.07
CA THR A 511 -20.39 -9.70 0.21
C THR A 511 -20.18 -10.77 -0.86
N TRP A 512 -21.26 -11.21 -1.50
CA TRP A 512 -21.23 -12.20 -2.58
C TRP A 512 -21.96 -11.67 -3.82
N TYR A 513 -21.35 -11.86 -4.98
CA TYR A 513 -21.92 -11.47 -6.27
C TYR A 513 -21.52 -12.48 -7.36
N GLN A 514 -22.50 -13.03 -8.08
CA GLN A 514 -22.29 -14.03 -9.14
C GLN A 514 -21.34 -15.20 -8.76
N GLY A 515 -21.38 -15.65 -7.49
CA GLY A 515 -20.52 -16.73 -6.97
C GLY A 515 -19.10 -16.29 -6.56
N TRP A 516 -18.79 -15.01 -6.65
CA TRP A 516 -17.57 -14.41 -6.12
C TRP A 516 -17.83 -13.81 -4.74
N LYS A 517 -16.92 -14.06 -3.81
CA LYS A 517 -16.86 -13.44 -2.49
C LYS A 517 -15.92 -12.25 -2.56
N ILE A 518 -16.37 -11.10 -2.07
CA ILE A 518 -15.61 -9.86 -2.02
C ILE A 518 -15.46 -9.47 -0.54
N ALA A 519 -14.23 -9.28 -0.09
CA ALA A 519 -13.90 -8.99 1.30
C ALA A 519 -12.89 -7.84 1.40
N GLN A 520 -12.92 -7.10 2.51
CA GLN A 520 -11.86 -6.16 2.85
C GLN A 520 -10.52 -6.87 3.00
N ALA A 521 -9.45 -6.26 2.46
CA ALA A 521 -8.10 -6.79 2.60
C ALA A 521 -7.13 -5.77 3.21
N SER A 522 -7.07 -4.55 2.67
CA SER A 522 -6.24 -3.47 3.21
C SER A 522 -6.71 -2.10 2.72
N TRP A 523 -6.13 -1.03 3.26
CA TRP A 523 -6.41 0.35 2.87
C TRP A 523 -5.17 1.23 3.08
N ASN A 524 -5.17 2.45 2.53
CA ASN A 524 -4.06 3.40 2.63
C ASN A 524 -4.39 4.53 3.64
N PRO A 525 -3.70 4.62 4.80
CA PRO A 525 -3.89 5.72 5.75
C PRO A 525 -3.65 7.13 5.22
N GLY A 526 -2.83 7.27 4.18
CA GLY A 526 -2.56 8.54 3.52
C GLY A 526 -3.54 8.90 2.39
N ASP A 527 -4.39 7.96 1.95
CA ASP A 527 -5.33 8.18 0.85
C ASP A 527 -6.67 7.48 1.13
N LEU A 528 -7.62 8.24 1.68
CA LEU A 528 -8.98 7.76 1.96
C LEU A 528 -9.84 7.57 0.71
N ASN A 529 -9.32 7.88 -0.48
CA ASN A 529 -10.00 7.56 -1.73
C ASN A 529 -9.72 6.14 -2.22
N GLN A 530 -8.91 5.35 -1.49
CA GLN A 530 -8.46 4.03 -1.94
C GLN A 530 -8.85 2.91 -0.98
N SER A 531 -9.26 1.77 -1.53
CA SER A 531 -9.45 0.52 -0.79
C SER A 531 -8.96 -0.69 -1.58
N THR A 532 -8.38 -1.65 -0.88
CA THR A 532 -7.96 -2.93 -1.46
C THR A 532 -8.91 -4.03 -1.03
N LEU A 533 -9.58 -4.64 -2.00
CA LEU A 533 -10.52 -5.73 -1.80
C LEU A 533 -9.89 -7.06 -2.24
N GLN A 534 -10.10 -8.11 -1.44
CA GLN A 534 -9.83 -9.48 -1.85
C GLN A 534 -11.08 -10.05 -2.51
N VAL A 535 -10.93 -10.58 -3.71
CA VAL A 535 -12.00 -11.23 -4.46
C VAL A 535 -11.64 -12.68 -4.69
N LYS A 536 -12.53 -13.59 -4.29
CA LYS A 536 -12.32 -15.03 -4.33
C LYS A 536 -13.53 -15.74 -4.89
N ARG A 537 -13.32 -16.77 -5.70
CA ARG A 537 -14.35 -17.69 -6.13
C ARG A 537 -13.94 -19.13 -5.88
N GLU A 538 -14.86 -19.88 -5.30
CA GLU A 538 -14.77 -21.32 -5.14
C GLU A 538 -16.01 -21.95 -5.76
N PRO A 539 -15.91 -23.09 -6.46
CA PRO A 539 -17.09 -23.81 -6.91
C PRO A 539 -17.95 -24.22 -5.71
N LEU A 540 -19.27 -23.97 -5.77
CA LEU A 540 -20.19 -24.25 -4.65
C LEU A 540 -20.10 -25.70 -4.14
N TRP A 541 -19.86 -26.66 -5.03
CA TRP A 541 -19.71 -28.06 -4.65
C TRP A 541 -18.42 -28.34 -3.86
N VAL A 542 -17.36 -27.56 -4.08
CA VAL A 542 -16.11 -27.64 -3.32
C VAL A 542 -16.32 -27.10 -1.90
N THR A 543 -17.01 -25.97 -1.77
CA THR A 543 -17.40 -25.45 -0.46
C THR A 543 -18.32 -26.45 0.26
N ALA A 544 -19.31 -27.03 -0.41
CA ALA A 544 -20.14 -28.09 0.18
C ALA A 544 -19.30 -29.30 0.63
N LEU A 545 -18.25 -29.65 -0.11
CA LEU A 545 -17.33 -30.74 0.24
C LEU A 545 -16.58 -30.44 1.55
N THR A 546 -16.00 -29.25 1.70
CA THR A 546 -15.26 -28.89 2.93
C THR A 546 -16.18 -28.81 4.15
N TRP A 547 -17.37 -28.23 4.01
CA TRP A 547 -18.36 -28.14 5.09
C TRP A 547 -18.91 -29.52 5.48
N SER A 548 -19.21 -30.38 4.50
CA SER A 548 -19.65 -31.75 4.78
C SER A 548 -18.55 -32.58 5.46
N GLY A 549 -17.29 -32.41 5.04
CA GLY A 549 -16.15 -33.03 5.70
C GLY A 549 -16.01 -32.63 7.16
N ALA A 550 -16.08 -31.33 7.45
CA ALA A 550 -16.05 -30.81 8.83
C ALA A 550 -17.21 -31.35 9.67
N LEU A 551 -18.43 -31.34 9.12
CA LEU A 551 -19.62 -31.89 9.78
C LEU A 551 -19.46 -33.39 10.08
N LEU A 552 -18.89 -34.17 9.16
CA LEU A 552 -18.61 -35.60 9.36
C LEU A 552 -17.58 -35.84 10.46
N VAL A 553 -16.53 -35.01 10.56
CA VAL A 553 -15.54 -35.08 11.64
C VAL A 553 -16.22 -34.84 13.00
N VAL A 554 -16.95 -33.73 13.12
CA VAL A 554 -17.65 -33.37 14.37
C VAL A 554 -18.68 -34.44 14.75
N SER A 555 -19.48 -34.89 13.79
CA SER A 555 -20.48 -35.94 14.00
C SER A 555 -19.85 -37.28 14.38
N GLY A 556 -18.71 -37.62 13.77
CA GLY A 556 -17.96 -38.84 14.05
C GLY A 556 -17.39 -38.85 15.47
N ILE A 557 -16.75 -37.75 15.88
CA ILE A 557 -16.24 -37.56 17.25
C ILE A 557 -17.40 -37.62 18.26
N SER A 558 -18.47 -36.87 18.02
CA SER A 558 -19.67 -36.88 18.88
C SER A 558 -20.27 -38.27 19.03
N THR A 559 -20.38 -39.03 17.93
CA THR A 559 -20.89 -40.41 17.95
C THR A 559 -19.98 -41.33 18.76
N MET A 560 -18.66 -41.14 18.67
CA MET A 560 -17.68 -41.96 19.38
C MET A 560 -17.76 -41.80 20.91
N PHE A 561 -17.91 -40.56 21.39
CA PHE A 561 -17.94 -40.25 22.82
C PHE A 561 -19.34 -40.33 23.43
N TYR A 562 -20.37 -39.84 22.74
CA TYR A 562 -21.73 -39.69 23.30
C TYR A 562 -22.75 -40.69 22.76
N GLY A 563 -22.43 -41.44 21.69
CA GLY A 563 -23.41 -42.31 21.03
C GLY A 563 -24.00 -43.43 21.90
N LYS A 564 -23.26 -43.92 22.91
CA LYS A 564 -23.79 -44.88 23.90
C LYS A 564 -24.82 -44.27 24.85
N HIS A 565 -24.71 -42.98 25.14
CA HIS A 565 -25.62 -42.25 26.02
C HIS A 565 -26.90 -41.84 25.28
N LEU A 566 -26.76 -41.37 24.04
CA LEU A 566 -27.86 -41.03 23.14
C LEU A 566 -28.73 -42.26 22.80
N GLY A 567 -28.11 -43.41 22.52
CA GLY A 567 -28.83 -44.64 22.22
C GLY A 567 -29.64 -45.22 23.40
N LYS A 568 -29.24 -44.94 24.65
CA LYS A 568 -30.03 -45.28 25.85
C LYS A 568 -31.23 -44.34 26.01
N TYR A 569 -31.00 -43.03 25.87
CA TYR A 569 -32.05 -42.00 25.95
C TYR A 569 -33.16 -42.22 24.92
N TRP A 570 -32.80 -42.60 23.67
CA TRP A 570 -33.77 -42.86 22.60
C TRP A 570 -34.52 -44.19 22.78
N ARG A 571 -33.88 -45.20 23.38
CA ARG A 571 -34.55 -46.46 23.73
C ARG A 571 -35.55 -46.28 24.86
N THR A 572 -35.21 -45.50 25.89
CA THR A 572 -36.14 -45.20 27.00
C THR A 572 -37.32 -44.34 26.57
N MET A 573 -37.17 -43.53 25.52
CA MET A 573 -38.25 -42.67 24.99
C MET A 573 -39.17 -43.41 23.99
N THR A 574 -38.72 -44.55 23.43
CA THR A 574 -39.50 -45.37 22.49
C THR A 574 -40.13 -46.62 23.11
N SER A 575 -39.69 -47.05 24.30
CA SER A 575 -40.39 -48.05 25.11
C SER A 575 -41.50 -47.38 25.94
N GLY A 576 -42.72 -47.28 25.38
CA GLY A 576 -43.92 -46.92 26.12
C GLY A 576 -44.26 -47.96 27.22
N PRO A 577 -45.04 -47.59 28.26
CA PRO A 577 -45.27 -48.44 29.42
C PRO A 577 -46.16 -49.61 29.02
N THR A 578 -45.60 -50.83 28.97
CA THR A 578 -46.39 -52.06 28.85
C THR A 578 -45.96 -52.98 29.98
N GLU A 579 -46.97 -53.51 30.70
CA GLU A 579 -46.91 -54.44 31.85
C GLU A 579 -46.74 -53.81 33.25
N ARG A 580 -47.77 -53.08 33.70
CA ARG A 580 -48.17 -53.00 35.13
C ARG A 580 -49.70 -52.94 35.36
N PHE A 581 -50.51 -53.37 34.39
CA PHE A 581 -51.99 -53.31 34.51
C PHE A 581 -52.65 -54.67 34.26
N VAL A 582 -52.19 -55.74 34.93
CA VAL A 582 -52.94 -57.02 34.94
C VAL A 582 -53.16 -57.58 36.34
N GLU A 583 -52.52 -57.05 37.39
CA GLU A 583 -52.62 -57.68 38.74
C GLU A 583 -53.46 -56.90 39.76
N GLU A 584 -53.83 -55.64 39.50
CA GLU A 584 -54.56 -54.81 40.49
C GLU A 584 -56.09 -54.79 40.31
N ASP A 585 -56.61 -55.10 39.11
CA ASP A 585 -58.07 -55.07 38.85
C ASP A 585 -58.83 -56.33 39.30
N ALA A 586 -58.13 -57.38 39.77
CA ALA A 586 -58.77 -58.61 40.27
C ALA A 586 -59.22 -58.53 41.75
N MET A 587 -58.88 -57.48 42.50
CA MET A 587 -59.23 -57.37 43.93
C MET A 587 -60.19 -56.22 44.29
N ALA A 588 -60.54 -55.31 43.37
CA ALA A 588 -61.33 -54.13 43.71
C ALA A 588 -62.84 -54.21 43.38
N VAL A 589 -63.34 -55.34 42.85
CA VAL A 589 -64.79 -55.57 42.65
C VAL A 589 -65.39 -56.30 43.86
N SER A 590 -65.34 -55.68 45.03
CA SER A 590 -66.14 -56.08 46.20
C SER A 590 -66.09 -54.99 47.26
N LYS A 591 -66.94 -53.96 47.10
CA LYS A 591 -67.82 -53.39 48.15
C LYS A 591 -68.38 -52.04 47.71
N ALA A 592 -69.69 -51.93 47.81
CA ALA A 592 -70.52 -50.79 47.40
C ALA A 592 -70.75 -49.78 48.55
N SER A 593 -70.78 -48.48 48.19
CA SER A 593 -71.69 -47.36 48.62
C SER A 593 -71.95 -47.03 50.13
N PRO A 594 -72.53 -45.84 50.48
CA PRO A 594 -72.26 -44.44 50.08
C PRO A 594 -72.37 -43.42 51.28
N LEU A 595 -72.49 -42.09 50.99
CA LEU A 595 -72.84 -40.91 51.85
C LEU A 595 -71.64 -40.12 52.41
N GLY A 596 -71.59 -38.77 52.44
CA GLY A 596 -72.48 -37.67 52.05
C GLY A 596 -71.91 -36.31 52.52
N ALA A 597 -72.45 -35.19 51.99
CA ALA A 597 -72.41 -33.77 52.45
C ALA A 597 -71.03 -33.07 52.67
N GLY A 598 -70.78 -31.81 52.34
CA GLY A 598 -71.58 -30.70 51.81
C GLY A 598 -70.80 -29.36 51.91
N ARG A 599 -71.42 -28.28 51.40
CA ARG A 599 -71.15 -26.81 51.56
C ARG A 599 -69.87 -26.25 50.90
N SER A 600 -69.89 -25.35 49.91
CA SER A 600 -70.54 -24.03 49.67
C SER A 600 -69.64 -22.83 49.99
N GLU A 601 -69.03 -22.26 48.93
CA GLU A 601 -68.89 -20.82 48.60
C GLU A 601 -68.07 -19.85 49.50
N PRO A 602 -67.72 -18.61 49.06
CA PRO A 602 -67.12 -18.18 47.78
C PRO A 602 -66.17 -16.92 47.90
N LEU A 603 -65.79 -16.32 46.74
CA LEU A 603 -65.33 -14.91 46.51
C LEU A 603 -63.93 -14.52 47.04
N ALA A 604 -63.12 -13.60 46.50
CA ALA A 604 -63.14 -12.60 45.43
C ALA A 604 -61.65 -12.21 45.17
N ASN A 605 -61.20 -12.04 43.92
CA ASN A 605 -61.02 -10.77 43.19
C ASN A 605 -59.84 -9.88 43.67
N SER A 606 -58.80 -9.71 42.84
CA SER A 606 -58.17 -8.40 42.56
C SER A 606 -57.01 -8.49 41.54
N THR A 607 -57.30 -7.92 40.38
CA THR A 607 -56.51 -7.17 39.38
C THR A 607 -55.15 -6.57 39.79
N VAL A 608 -54.31 -6.32 38.76
CA VAL A 608 -53.41 -5.17 38.46
C VAL A 608 -52.07 -5.71 37.90
N GLN A 609 -51.82 -5.64 36.58
CA GLN A 609 -51.11 -4.56 35.83
C GLN A 609 -49.65 -4.36 36.29
N VAL A 610 -48.63 -3.92 35.53
CA VAL A 610 -48.30 -3.56 34.13
C VAL A 610 -46.78 -3.24 34.22
N GLU A 611 -46.01 -3.57 33.18
CA GLU A 611 -44.63 -3.10 32.85
C GLU A 611 -43.52 -3.32 33.92
N THR A 612 -42.32 -3.77 33.56
CA THR A 612 -41.42 -3.36 32.46
C THR A 612 -40.73 -4.52 31.78
#